data_AF-A0A840UGL6-F1
#
_entry.id   AF-A0A840UGL6-F1
#
_cell.length_a   1.000
_cell.length_b   1.000
_cell.length_c   1.000
_cell.angle_alpha   90.00
_cell.angle_beta   90.00
_cell.angle_gamma   90.00
#
_symmetry.space_group_name_H-M   'P 1'
#
loop_
_entity.id
_entity.type
_entity.pdbx_description
1 polymer ?
#
loop_
_entity_poly.entity_id
_entity_poly.type
_entity_poly.pdbx_seq_one_letter_code
_entity_poly.pdbx_strand_id
1 'polypeptide(L)'
;MKYLVFMILIFLSGSFVQAEILFQDPTGEAINAAFESLSEEEVKDLSPPNVYEKKYLLGLLYLNGDEAFRVDQNCEKSFSLLTDAWGADIADAGHALATMYYHGVCTDKDIDKARELATRTAHSGYILSQRMLGMAYLGEKWEKLYNYDVDEGVYWLSMAGNAGDRRSAAHLAGIYYDGDIVKKSNKKYFEWLKKAISSKYEKRNRAGFMAFAKCYERGKGTEVDLVKAYKYYDLSGTAGIESKQRISKKMTQEQIDEALRQSQAWQEEHNIEIGGGFIRRVD
;
A
#
# COMPACT_ATOMS: atom_id res chain seq x y z
N MET A 1 -46.84 1.66 -44.50
CA MET A 1 -46.06 2.71 -43.81
C MET A 1 -45.93 2.33 -42.34
N LYS A 2 -44.78 1.78 -41.93
CA LYS A 2 -44.47 1.52 -40.51
C LYS A 2 -43.54 2.64 -40.04
N TYR A 3 -43.98 3.41 -39.07
CA TYR A 3 -43.15 4.44 -38.43
C TYR A 3 -42.11 3.75 -37.54
N LEU A 4 -40.84 3.89 -37.89
CA LEU A 4 -39.72 3.48 -37.08
C LEU A 4 -39.47 4.59 -36.04
N VAL A 5 -39.94 4.39 -34.82
CA VAL A 5 -39.61 5.30 -33.70
C VAL A 5 -38.19 4.98 -33.26
N PHE A 6 -37.25 5.86 -33.60
CA PHE A 6 -35.88 5.79 -33.11
C PHE A 6 -35.86 6.34 -31.68
N MET A 7 -35.87 5.45 -30.70
CA MET A 7 -35.72 5.80 -29.29
C MET A 7 -34.23 6.05 -29.02
N ILE A 8 -33.83 7.33 -29.00
CA ILE A 8 -32.49 7.76 -28.59
C ILE A 8 -32.40 7.54 -27.08
N LEU A 9 -31.79 6.44 -26.67
CA LEU A 9 -31.34 6.20 -25.30
C LEU A 9 -30.16 7.12 -25.02
N ILE A 10 -30.42 8.25 -24.38
CA ILE A 10 -29.39 9.09 -23.78
C ILE A 10 -28.89 8.37 -22.53
N PHE A 11 -27.75 7.68 -22.63
CA PHE A 11 -26.98 7.28 -21.47
C PHE A 11 -26.40 8.54 -20.83
N LEU A 12 -27.06 9.04 -19.78
CA LEU A 12 -26.40 9.90 -18.80
C LEU A 12 -25.44 9.00 -18.01
N SER A 13 -24.25 8.73 -18.56
CA SER A 13 -23.13 8.31 -17.74
C SER A 13 -22.80 9.49 -16.85
N GLY A 14 -23.33 9.51 -15.63
CA GLY A 14 -22.80 10.38 -14.59
C GLY A 14 -21.32 10.04 -14.48
N SER A 15 -20.47 10.90 -15.00
CA SER A 15 -19.03 10.81 -14.80
C SER A 15 -18.83 10.91 -13.30
N PHE A 16 -18.67 9.77 -12.62
CA PHE A 16 -18.06 9.76 -11.31
C PHE A 16 -16.64 10.27 -11.55
N VAL A 17 -16.45 11.59 -11.42
CA VAL A 17 -15.12 12.19 -11.50
C VAL A 17 -14.38 11.69 -10.27
N GLN A 18 -13.54 10.69 -10.48
CA GLN A 18 -12.65 10.16 -9.46
C GLN A 18 -11.61 11.24 -9.16
N ALA A 19 -11.39 11.54 -7.89
CA ALA A 19 -10.34 12.49 -7.49
C ALA A 19 -8.98 12.03 -8.04
N GLU A 20 -8.18 12.97 -8.52
CA GLU A 20 -6.82 12.74 -8.98
C GLU A 20 -5.95 12.27 -7.81
N ILE A 21 -5.13 11.26 -8.07
CA ILE A 21 -4.14 10.78 -7.11
C ILE A 21 -2.76 11.14 -7.64
N LEU A 22 -2.05 11.98 -6.88
CA LEU A 22 -0.70 12.42 -7.22
C LEU A 22 0.32 11.35 -6.84
N PHE A 23 0.23 10.84 -5.61
CA PHE A 23 1.21 9.89 -5.05
C PHE A 23 0.52 8.59 -4.62
N GLN A 24 0.20 7.73 -5.58
CA GLN A 24 -0.39 6.41 -5.32
C GLN A 24 0.68 5.40 -4.84
N ASP A 25 1.36 5.71 -3.73
CA ASP A 25 2.41 4.89 -3.12
C ASP A 25 2.28 4.89 -1.58
N PRO A 26 1.88 3.77 -0.96
CA PRO A 26 1.66 3.70 0.48
C PRO A 26 2.94 3.63 1.32
N THR A 27 4.12 3.60 0.69
CA THR A 27 5.44 3.54 1.35
C THR A 27 5.99 4.94 1.66
N GLY A 28 5.58 5.94 0.88
CA GLY A 28 6.13 7.30 0.92
C GLY A 28 7.37 7.49 0.04
N GLU A 29 7.85 6.48 -0.67
CA GLU A 29 9.02 6.62 -1.57
C GLU A 29 8.74 7.63 -2.69
N ALA A 30 7.56 7.58 -3.32
CA ALA A 30 7.20 8.50 -4.41
C ALA A 30 7.16 9.97 -3.97
N ILE A 31 6.60 10.26 -2.79
CA ILE A 31 6.54 11.64 -2.28
C ILE A 31 7.91 12.13 -1.81
N ASN A 32 8.73 11.25 -1.21
CA ASN A 32 10.10 11.59 -0.85
C ASN A 32 10.95 11.90 -2.08
N ALA A 33 10.83 11.10 -3.14
CA ALA A 33 11.50 11.36 -4.41
C ALA A 33 11.07 12.70 -5.04
N ALA A 34 9.81 13.09 -4.89
CA ALA A 34 9.34 14.40 -5.32
C ALA A 34 10.03 15.53 -4.54
N PHE A 35 10.09 15.45 -3.21
CA PHE A 35 10.84 16.42 -2.40
C PHE A 35 12.34 16.44 -2.73
N GLU A 36 12.97 15.30 -2.95
CA GLU A 36 14.39 15.22 -3.36
C GLU A 36 14.66 15.90 -4.71
N SER A 37 13.66 15.95 -5.60
CA SER A 37 13.78 16.57 -6.92
C SER A 37 13.48 18.06 -6.95
N LEU A 38 12.87 18.61 -5.90
CA LEU A 38 12.41 20.00 -5.85
C LEU A 38 13.35 20.87 -5.03
N SER A 39 13.64 22.07 -5.54
CA SER A 39 14.19 23.16 -4.74
C SER A 39 13.11 23.88 -3.93
N GLU A 40 13.55 24.69 -2.97
CA GLU A 40 12.68 25.61 -2.25
C GLU A 40 11.91 26.57 -3.15
N GLU A 41 12.58 27.14 -4.15
CA GLU A 41 11.94 28.09 -5.06
C GLU A 41 10.84 27.40 -5.87
N GLU A 42 11.10 26.17 -6.33
CA GLU A 42 10.14 25.40 -7.13
C GLU A 42 8.92 24.95 -6.33
N VAL A 43 9.08 24.50 -5.08
CA VAL A 43 7.94 24.09 -4.24
C VAL A 43 7.10 25.29 -3.78
N LYS A 44 7.71 26.48 -3.66
CA LYS A 44 7.01 27.73 -3.30
C LYS A 44 6.39 28.45 -4.50
N ASP A 45 6.84 28.16 -5.72
CA ASP A 45 6.27 28.72 -6.95
C ASP A 45 4.96 28.02 -7.33
N LEU A 46 3.83 28.60 -6.93
CA LEU A 46 2.48 28.09 -7.23
C LEU A 46 1.98 28.50 -8.63
N SER A 47 2.87 28.81 -9.57
CA SER A 47 2.54 29.06 -10.98
C SER A 47 2.40 27.74 -11.77
N PRO A 48 1.60 27.70 -12.84
CA PRO A 48 1.49 26.51 -13.70
C PRO A 48 2.84 26.09 -14.31
N PRO A 49 3.06 24.78 -14.57
CA PRO A 49 2.15 23.65 -14.38
C PRO A 49 2.12 23.09 -12.93
N ASN A 50 1.29 22.08 -12.68
CA ASN A 50 1.25 21.29 -11.43
C ASN A 50 0.95 22.08 -10.14
N VAL A 51 0.15 23.14 -10.26
CA VAL A 51 -0.19 24.03 -9.14
C VAL A 51 -0.71 23.26 -7.92
N TYR A 52 -1.60 22.28 -8.12
CA TYR A 52 -2.21 21.54 -7.00
C TYR A 52 -1.30 20.48 -6.38
N GLU A 53 -0.36 19.92 -7.14
CA GLU A 53 0.72 19.10 -6.60
C GLU A 53 1.62 19.92 -5.68
N LYS A 54 2.06 21.10 -6.14
CA LYS A 54 2.87 22.02 -5.33
C LYS A 54 2.11 22.52 -4.11
N LYS A 55 0.80 22.83 -4.23
CA LYS A 55 -0.05 23.18 -3.07
C LYS A 55 -0.10 22.03 -2.06
N TYR A 56 -0.28 20.80 -2.51
CA TYR A 56 -0.27 19.63 -1.63
C TYR A 56 1.08 19.47 -0.91
N LEU A 57 2.19 19.46 -1.67
CA LEU A 57 3.54 19.30 -1.10
C LEU A 57 3.90 20.43 -0.13
N LEU A 58 3.68 21.69 -0.53
CA LEU A 58 3.93 22.86 0.33
C LEU A 58 3.01 22.87 1.56
N GLY A 59 1.77 22.39 1.43
CA GLY A 59 0.85 22.20 2.54
C GLY A 59 1.39 21.22 3.58
N LEU A 60 2.03 20.13 3.16
CA LEU A 60 2.70 19.17 4.05
C LEU A 60 3.97 19.75 4.69
N LEU A 61 4.74 20.56 3.96
CA LEU A 61 5.90 21.27 4.52
C LEU A 61 5.47 22.22 5.63
N TYR A 62 4.43 23.04 5.40
CA TYR A 62 3.90 23.91 6.44
C TYR A 62 3.27 23.14 7.62
N LEU A 63 2.75 21.92 7.41
CA LEU A 63 2.17 21.12 8.49
C LEU A 63 3.20 20.75 9.55
N ASN A 64 4.41 20.38 9.11
CA ASN A 64 5.47 19.85 9.98
C ASN A 64 6.58 20.87 10.27
N GLY A 65 6.73 21.87 9.40
CA GLY A 65 7.98 22.61 9.26
C GLY A 65 9.08 21.75 8.60
N ASP A 66 9.95 22.38 7.82
CA ASP A 66 11.08 21.73 7.18
C ASP A 66 12.25 22.71 7.00
N GLU A 67 13.41 22.35 7.55
CA GLU A 67 14.62 23.18 7.51
C GLU A 67 15.25 23.23 6.11
N ALA A 68 15.23 22.14 5.36
CA ALA A 68 15.84 22.06 4.03
C ALA A 68 15.12 22.99 3.03
N PHE A 69 13.80 23.14 3.19
CA PHE A 69 12.98 24.07 2.39
C PHE A 69 12.84 25.47 3.01
N ARG A 70 13.47 25.73 4.16
CA ARG A 70 13.31 26.98 4.94
C ARG A 70 11.82 27.33 5.10
N VAL A 71 11.04 26.37 5.58
CA VAL A 71 9.61 26.50 5.85
C VAL A 71 9.38 26.25 7.34
N ASP A 72 8.98 27.29 8.07
CA ASP A 72 8.52 27.11 9.45
C ASP A 72 7.13 26.48 9.47
N GLN A 73 6.84 25.71 10.52
CA GLN A 73 5.50 25.18 10.75
C GLN A 73 4.47 26.32 10.77
N ASN A 74 3.41 26.17 9.96
CA ASN A 74 2.33 27.15 9.88
C ASN A 74 0.99 26.46 9.57
N CYS A 75 0.16 26.31 10.60
CA CYS A 75 -1.12 25.61 10.49
C CYS A 75 -2.11 26.28 9.53
N GLU A 76 -2.20 27.62 9.52
CA GLU A 76 -3.14 28.34 8.65
C GLU A 76 -2.80 28.13 7.18
N LYS A 77 -1.52 28.26 6.82
CA LYS A 77 -1.05 28.02 5.44
C LYS A 77 -1.19 26.55 5.04
N SER A 78 -0.82 25.62 5.93
CA SER A 78 -0.98 24.19 5.68
C SER A 78 -2.44 23.84 5.38
N PHE A 79 -3.34 24.22 6.28
CA PHE A 79 -4.76 23.93 6.15
C PHE A 79 -5.37 24.58 4.91
N SER A 80 -5.01 25.84 4.61
CA SER A 80 -5.48 26.53 3.40
C SER A 80 -5.01 25.85 2.12
N LEU A 81 -3.73 25.51 2.00
CA LEU A 81 -3.17 24.90 0.78
C LEU A 81 -3.73 23.49 0.54
N LEU A 82 -3.87 22.70 1.61
CA LEU A 82 -4.47 21.36 1.52
C LEU A 82 -5.96 21.43 1.20
N THR A 83 -6.69 22.41 1.76
CA THR A 83 -8.11 22.65 1.41
C THR A 83 -8.25 23.05 -0.05
N ASP A 84 -7.38 23.93 -0.55
CA ASP A 84 -7.36 24.33 -1.95
C ASP A 84 -7.06 23.15 -2.89
N ALA A 85 -6.07 22.32 -2.55
CA ALA A 85 -5.75 21.12 -3.35
C ALA A 85 -6.88 20.10 -3.32
N TRP A 86 -7.52 19.89 -2.16
CA TRP A 86 -8.71 19.05 -2.07
C TRP A 86 -9.89 19.58 -2.87
N GLY A 87 -10.11 20.91 -2.86
CA GLY A 87 -11.12 21.58 -3.68
C GLY A 87 -10.90 21.42 -5.18
N ALA A 88 -9.69 21.07 -5.60
CA ALA A 88 -9.33 20.70 -6.96
C ALA A 88 -9.30 19.17 -7.18
N ASP A 89 -10.00 18.42 -6.33
CA ASP A 89 -10.13 16.97 -6.41
C ASP A 89 -8.79 16.20 -6.30
N ILE A 90 -7.84 16.68 -5.48
CA ILE A 90 -6.63 15.92 -5.15
C ILE A 90 -6.86 14.99 -3.94
N ALA A 91 -6.90 13.68 -4.17
CA ALA A 91 -7.20 12.68 -3.15
C ALA A 91 -6.16 12.64 -2.01
N ASP A 92 -4.88 12.86 -2.31
CA ASP A 92 -3.79 12.93 -1.34
C ASP A 92 -4.03 14.04 -0.30
N ALA A 93 -4.49 15.21 -0.74
CA ALA A 93 -4.82 16.33 0.12
C ALA A 93 -6.06 16.04 0.98
N GLY A 94 -7.08 15.39 0.41
CA GLY A 94 -8.23 14.90 1.18
C GLY A 94 -7.83 13.93 2.28
N HIS A 95 -6.87 13.04 2.03
CA HIS A 95 -6.35 12.12 3.05
C HIS A 95 -5.59 12.87 4.15
N ALA A 96 -4.73 13.83 3.78
CA ALA A 96 -4.03 14.67 4.73
C ALA A 96 -5.02 15.41 5.65
N LEU A 97 -6.02 16.08 5.08
CA LEU A 97 -7.08 16.76 5.84
C LEU A 97 -7.86 15.78 6.74
N ALA A 98 -8.18 14.57 6.26
CA ALA A 98 -8.83 13.55 7.07
C ALA A 98 -8.00 13.21 8.32
N THR A 99 -6.69 13.06 8.18
CA THR A 99 -5.79 12.81 9.33
C THR A 99 -5.69 14.01 10.27
N MET A 100 -5.64 15.23 9.72
CA MET A 100 -5.63 16.47 10.51
C MET A 100 -6.88 16.59 11.38
N TYR A 101 -8.07 16.41 10.79
CA TYR A 101 -9.34 16.43 11.51
C TYR A 101 -9.46 15.28 12.52
N TYR A 102 -8.98 14.08 12.19
CA TYR A 102 -9.03 12.95 13.13
C TYR A 102 -8.19 13.20 14.39
N HIS A 103 -6.99 13.77 14.22
CA HIS A 103 -6.07 14.04 15.32
C HIS A 103 -6.28 15.39 16.00
N GLY A 104 -6.97 16.34 15.36
CA GLY A 104 -7.05 17.74 15.82
C GLY A 104 -5.72 18.47 15.65
N VAL A 105 -4.99 18.20 14.56
CA VAL A 105 -3.71 18.85 14.25
C VAL A 105 -3.95 19.98 13.26
N CYS A 106 -3.56 21.21 13.63
CA CYS A 106 -3.78 22.43 12.83
C CYS A 106 -5.26 22.75 12.51
N THR A 107 -6.20 22.03 13.12
CA THR A 107 -7.65 22.23 13.06
C THR A 107 -8.28 21.59 14.29
N ASP A 108 -9.51 21.96 14.61
CA ASP A 108 -10.24 21.29 15.69
C ASP A 108 -10.54 19.83 15.31
N LYS A 109 -10.46 18.94 16.30
CA LYS A 109 -10.78 17.53 16.09
C LYS A 109 -12.24 17.38 15.66
N ASP A 110 -12.46 16.80 14.50
CA ASP A 110 -13.78 16.60 13.89
C ASP A 110 -13.83 15.22 13.21
N ILE A 111 -14.39 14.24 13.92
CA ILE A 111 -14.43 12.85 13.44
C ILE A 111 -15.36 12.70 12.24
N ASP A 112 -16.42 13.51 12.13
CA ASP A 112 -17.39 13.41 11.04
C ASP A 112 -16.77 13.92 9.74
N LYS A 113 -16.05 15.05 9.79
CA LYS A 113 -15.27 15.52 8.62
C LYS A 113 -14.13 14.56 8.26
N ALA A 114 -13.43 14.03 9.25
CA ALA A 114 -12.38 13.04 8.99
C ALA A 114 -12.96 11.81 8.26
N ARG A 115 -14.13 11.34 8.68
CA ARG A 115 -14.85 10.22 8.07
C ARG A 115 -15.26 10.54 6.63
N GLU A 116 -15.88 11.69 6.40
CA GLU A 116 -16.31 12.12 5.06
C GLU A 116 -15.14 12.15 4.07
N LEU A 117 -14.05 12.83 4.45
CA LEU A 117 -12.86 12.98 3.61
C LEU A 117 -12.20 11.63 3.34
N ALA A 118 -11.94 10.83 4.38
CA ALA A 118 -11.33 9.51 4.24
C ALA A 118 -12.15 8.57 3.34
N THR A 119 -13.48 8.63 3.43
CA THR A 119 -14.38 7.84 2.58
C THR A 119 -14.31 8.26 1.12
N ARG A 120 -14.38 9.57 0.85
CA ARG A 120 -14.35 10.07 -0.53
C ARG A 120 -13.01 9.78 -1.20
N THR A 121 -11.90 9.90 -0.48
CA THR A 121 -10.57 9.57 -1.00
C THR A 121 -10.37 8.05 -1.17
N ALA A 122 -10.90 7.22 -0.27
CA ALA A 122 -10.88 5.76 -0.42
C ALA A 122 -11.70 5.28 -1.63
N HIS A 123 -12.88 5.86 -1.86
CA HIS A 123 -13.66 5.63 -3.08
C HIS A 123 -12.96 6.13 -4.34
N SER A 124 -12.14 7.17 -4.20
CA SER A 124 -11.26 7.63 -5.29
C SER A 124 -10.06 6.72 -5.52
N GLY A 125 -9.97 5.58 -4.82
CA GLY A 125 -8.92 4.60 -5.03
C GLY A 125 -7.64 4.83 -4.22
N TYR A 126 -7.59 5.88 -3.38
CA TYR A 126 -6.35 6.23 -2.68
C TYR A 126 -6.00 5.18 -1.62
N ILE A 127 -4.85 4.52 -1.80
CA ILE A 127 -4.49 3.31 -1.05
C ILE A 127 -4.43 3.57 0.46
N LEU A 128 -3.84 4.69 0.87
CA LEU A 128 -3.71 5.01 2.30
C LEU A 128 -5.07 5.22 2.97
N SER A 129 -6.04 5.79 2.26
CA SER A 129 -7.40 5.96 2.77
C SER A 129 -8.18 4.65 2.79
N GLN A 130 -8.04 3.78 1.78
CA GLN A 130 -8.61 2.43 1.82
C GLN A 130 -8.07 1.63 3.01
N ARG A 131 -6.75 1.68 3.26
CA ARG A 131 -6.16 1.06 4.44
C ARG A 131 -6.69 1.69 5.74
N MET A 132 -6.80 3.01 5.80
CA MET A 132 -7.36 3.73 6.96
C MET A 132 -8.76 3.23 7.31
N LEU A 133 -9.67 3.15 6.32
CA LEU A 133 -11.02 2.64 6.50
C LEU A 133 -11.01 1.19 6.96
N GLY A 134 -10.21 0.33 6.30
CA GLY A 134 -10.10 -1.07 6.67
C GLY A 134 -9.69 -1.28 8.13
N MET A 135 -8.66 -0.57 8.58
CA MET A 135 -8.18 -0.63 9.97
C MET A 135 -9.18 -0.02 10.97
N ALA A 136 -9.94 1.00 10.55
CA ALA A 136 -10.98 1.64 11.36
C ALA A 136 -12.14 0.69 11.65
N TYR A 137 -12.67 0.05 10.61
CA TYR A 137 -13.75 -0.93 10.73
C TYR A 137 -13.34 -2.17 11.52
N LEU A 138 -12.07 -2.57 11.47
CA LEU A 138 -11.57 -3.67 12.31
C LEU A 138 -11.25 -3.25 13.76
N GLY A 139 -11.40 -1.96 14.10
CA GLY A 139 -11.14 -1.44 15.44
C GLY A 139 -9.66 -1.50 15.85
N GLU A 140 -8.74 -1.59 14.90
CA GLU A 140 -7.30 -1.74 15.18
C GLU A 140 -6.54 -0.41 15.20
N LYS A 141 -7.00 0.55 14.40
CA LYS A 141 -6.52 1.94 14.35
C LYS A 141 -7.68 2.85 14.02
N TRP A 142 -7.50 4.16 14.18
CA TRP A 142 -8.53 5.15 13.84
C TRP A 142 -9.82 4.95 14.65
N GLU A 143 -9.68 4.72 15.96
CA GLU A 143 -10.81 4.53 16.87
C GLU A 143 -11.89 5.60 16.70
N LYS A 144 -13.15 5.18 16.74
CA LYS A 144 -14.35 6.02 16.57
C LYS A 144 -14.55 6.60 15.15
N LEU A 145 -13.62 6.39 14.22
CA LEU A 145 -13.85 6.75 12.82
C LEU A 145 -15.02 5.93 12.26
N TYR A 146 -15.07 4.63 12.57
CA TYR A 146 -16.20 3.75 12.27
C TYR A 146 -16.52 2.84 13.45
N ASN A 147 -17.75 2.32 13.47
CA ASN A 147 -18.10 1.20 14.35
C ASN A 147 -17.47 -0.08 13.80
N TYR A 148 -17.20 -1.03 14.70
CA TYR A 148 -16.61 -2.30 14.33
C TYR A 148 -17.49 -3.06 13.33
N ASP A 149 -16.93 -3.41 12.17
CA ASP A 149 -17.57 -4.18 11.10
C ASP A 149 -16.50 -4.98 10.35
N VAL A 150 -16.56 -6.30 10.44
CA VAL A 150 -15.55 -7.18 9.84
C VAL A 150 -15.65 -7.18 8.32
N ASP A 151 -16.86 -7.15 7.75
CA ASP A 151 -17.07 -7.27 6.31
C ASP A 151 -16.59 -6.01 5.60
N GLU A 152 -16.89 -4.83 6.14
CA GLU A 152 -16.35 -3.56 5.66
C GLU A 152 -14.82 -3.49 5.83
N GLY A 153 -14.30 -3.91 6.99
CA GLY A 153 -12.86 -3.95 7.25
C GLY A 153 -12.11 -4.81 6.23
N VAL A 154 -12.60 -6.02 5.99
CA VAL A 154 -12.04 -6.94 4.99
C VAL A 154 -12.18 -6.38 3.58
N TYR A 155 -13.31 -5.75 3.25
CA TYR A 155 -13.56 -5.13 1.95
C TYR A 155 -12.51 -4.04 1.66
N TRP A 156 -12.35 -3.05 2.54
CA TRP A 156 -11.43 -1.93 2.32
C TRP A 156 -9.96 -2.34 2.31
N LEU A 157 -9.55 -3.24 3.21
CA LEU A 157 -8.20 -3.82 3.15
C LEU A 157 -7.99 -4.63 1.87
N SER A 158 -9.04 -5.29 1.35
CA SER A 158 -8.92 -6.07 0.11
C SER A 158 -8.68 -5.16 -1.08
N MET A 159 -9.35 -4.00 -1.12
CA MET A 159 -9.12 -2.98 -2.14
C MET A 159 -7.67 -2.48 -2.12
N ALA A 160 -7.17 -2.07 -0.94
CA ALA A 160 -5.80 -1.60 -0.78
C ALA A 160 -4.76 -2.69 -1.12
N GLY A 161 -4.96 -3.91 -0.63
CA GLY A 161 -4.08 -5.04 -0.90
C GLY A 161 -4.05 -5.45 -2.38
N ASN A 162 -5.18 -5.36 -3.08
CA ASN A 162 -5.25 -5.59 -4.52
C ASN A 162 -4.56 -4.48 -5.33
N ALA A 163 -4.57 -3.25 -4.84
CA ALA A 163 -3.85 -2.13 -5.43
C ALA A 163 -2.31 -2.20 -5.21
N GLY A 164 -1.86 -3.13 -4.36
CA GLY A 164 -0.44 -3.39 -4.09
C GLY A 164 0.01 -3.00 -2.68
N ASP A 165 -0.88 -2.57 -1.79
CA ASP A 165 -0.50 -2.29 -0.41
C ASP A 165 -0.14 -3.56 0.35
N ARG A 166 1.16 -3.76 0.56
CA ARG A 166 1.67 -4.90 1.31
C ARG A 166 1.07 -4.99 2.69
N ARG A 167 0.90 -3.86 3.39
CA ARG A 167 0.45 -3.87 4.80
C ARG A 167 -0.97 -4.43 4.89
N SER A 168 -1.89 -3.98 4.05
CA SER A 168 -3.26 -4.51 3.98
C SER A 168 -3.28 -5.96 3.54
N ALA A 169 -2.48 -6.35 2.53
CA ALA A 169 -2.39 -7.74 2.10
C ALA A 169 -1.84 -8.67 3.21
N ALA A 170 -0.81 -8.26 3.93
CA ALA A 170 -0.26 -9.02 5.06
C ALA A 170 -1.26 -9.12 6.22
N HIS A 171 -2.01 -8.04 6.45
CA HIS A 171 -3.06 -8.01 7.46
C HIS A 171 -4.18 -9.03 7.15
N LEU A 172 -4.68 -9.02 5.91
CA LEU A 172 -5.66 -10.02 5.46
C LEU A 172 -5.11 -11.45 5.51
N ALA A 173 -3.83 -11.64 5.20
CA ALA A 173 -3.19 -12.94 5.39
C ALA A 173 -3.28 -13.38 6.86
N GLY A 174 -2.96 -12.50 7.81
CA GLY A 174 -3.13 -12.75 9.25
C GLY A 174 -4.56 -13.14 9.62
N ILE A 175 -5.54 -12.33 9.22
CA ILE A 175 -6.98 -12.59 9.48
C ILE A 175 -7.40 -13.99 9.02
N TYR A 176 -7.04 -14.40 7.79
CA TYR A 176 -7.39 -15.73 7.27
C TYR A 176 -6.53 -16.87 7.83
N TYR A 177 -5.35 -16.56 8.37
CA TYR A 177 -4.49 -17.51 9.04
C TYR A 177 -4.99 -17.84 10.45
N ASP A 178 -5.32 -16.83 11.24
CA ASP A 178 -5.81 -16.99 12.62
C ASP A 178 -7.23 -17.56 12.59
N GLY A 179 -8.12 -16.86 11.89
CA GLY A 179 -9.52 -17.25 11.74
C GLY A 179 -10.42 -16.84 12.90
N ASP A 180 -9.99 -15.84 13.69
CA ASP A 180 -10.71 -15.39 14.89
C ASP A 180 -11.94 -14.53 14.55
N ILE A 181 -11.80 -13.65 13.55
CA ILE A 181 -12.88 -12.73 13.12
C ILE A 181 -13.50 -13.11 11.78
N VAL A 182 -12.85 -13.99 11.00
CA VAL A 182 -13.41 -14.60 9.78
C VAL A 182 -13.09 -16.09 9.78
N LYS A 183 -13.82 -16.89 8.98
CA LYS A 183 -13.47 -18.31 8.84
C LYS A 183 -12.05 -18.49 8.28
N LYS A 184 -11.19 -19.16 9.07
CA LYS A 184 -9.84 -19.59 8.67
C LYS A 184 -9.82 -20.21 7.28
N SER A 185 -8.87 -19.82 6.45
CA SER A 185 -8.71 -20.35 5.09
C SER A 185 -7.26 -20.33 4.66
N ASN A 186 -6.64 -21.52 4.56
CA ASN A 186 -5.27 -21.65 4.04
C ASN A 186 -5.14 -21.10 2.61
N LYS A 187 -6.18 -21.27 1.77
CA LYS A 187 -6.19 -20.76 0.40
C LYS A 187 -6.14 -19.23 0.38
N LYS A 188 -7.03 -18.56 1.12
CA LYS A 188 -7.04 -17.10 1.18
C LYS A 188 -5.78 -16.54 1.87
N TYR A 189 -5.30 -17.19 2.94
CA TYR A 189 -4.03 -16.87 3.55
C TYR A 189 -2.88 -16.87 2.52
N PHE A 190 -2.77 -17.95 1.74
CA PHE A 190 -1.75 -18.05 0.69
C PHE A 190 -1.90 -16.97 -0.39
N GLU A 191 -3.13 -16.72 -0.87
CA GLU A 191 -3.41 -15.69 -1.88
C GLU A 191 -3.04 -14.28 -1.40
N TRP A 192 -3.40 -13.92 -0.16
CA TRP A 192 -3.06 -12.62 0.42
C TRP A 192 -1.58 -12.49 0.76
N LEU A 193 -0.95 -13.55 1.28
CA LEU A 193 0.48 -13.58 1.51
C LEU A 193 1.25 -13.41 0.20
N LYS A 194 0.80 -14.05 -0.89
CA LYS A 194 1.37 -13.88 -2.23
C LYS A 194 1.34 -12.41 -2.66
N LYS A 195 0.20 -11.73 -2.47
CA LYS A 195 0.05 -10.29 -2.78
C LYS A 195 0.98 -9.42 -1.94
N ALA A 196 1.12 -9.73 -0.65
CA ALA A 196 2.01 -8.99 0.25
C ALA A 196 3.47 -9.07 -0.19
N ILE A 197 3.94 -10.26 -0.57
CA ILE A 197 5.34 -10.44 -1.02
C ILE A 197 5.61 -9.95 -2.44
N SER A 198 4.55 -9.69 -3.23
CA SER A 198 4.64 -9.21 -4.61
C SER A 198 4.18 -7.76 -4.76
N SER A 199 4.31 -6.95 -3.70
CA SER A 199 4.00 -5.52 -3.75
C SER A 199 4.89 -4.83 -4.78
N LYS A 200 4.27 -4.05 -5.69
CA LYS A 200 4.98 -3.26 -6.69
C LYS A 200 5.71 -2.04 -6.10
N TYR A 201 5.35 -1.64 -4.87
CA TYR A 201 5.90 -0.48 -4.17
C TYR A 201 7.12 -0.81 -3.30
N GLU A 202 7.29 -2.08 -2.90
CA GLU A 202 8.38 -2.49 -2.02
C GLU A 202 9.19 -3.61 -2.69
N LYS A 203 9.81 -3.31 -3.84
CA LYS A 203 10.51 -4.31 -4.67
C LYS A 203 11.55 -5.13 -3.89
N ARG A 204 12.22 -4.51 -2.92
CA ARG A 204 13.27 -5.17 -2.13
C ARG A 204 12.77 -5.84 -0.85
N ASN A 205 11.48 -5.79 -0.58
CA ASN A 205 10.93 -6.37 0.64
C ASN A 205 10.92 -7.90 0.58
N ARG A 206 11.48 -8.51 1.62
CA ARG A 206 11.53 -9.96 1.81
C ARG A 206 10.68 -10.43 2.98
N ALA A 207 9.96 -9.52 3.65
CA ALA A 207 9.03 -9.87 4.71
C ALA A 207 7.95 -10.79 4.17
N GLY A 208 7.76 -11.94 4.83
CA GLY A 208 6.81 -12.97 4.42
C GLY A 208 7.40 -14.13 3.62
N PHE A 209 8.64 -14.05 3.12
CA PHE A 209 9.26 -15.15 2.36
C PHE A 209 9.34 -16.46 3.15
N MET A 210 9.73 -16.40 4.43
CA MET A 210 9.70 -17.58 5.33
C MET A 210 8.31 -18.20 5.44
N ALA A 211 7.27 -17.37 5.56
CA ALA A 211 5.90 -17.84 5.68
C ALA A 211 5.41 -18.44 4.35
N PHE A 212 5.80 -17.86 3.23
CA PHE A 212 5.45 -18.31 1.89
C PHE A 212 6.16 -19.63 1.53
N ALA A 213 7.44 -19.76 1.91
CA ALA A 213 8.20 -21.00 1.82
C ALA A 213 7.52 -22.14 2.60
N LYS A 214 7.06 -21.87 3.83
CA LYS A 214 6.31 -22.85 4.64
C LYS A 214 4.99 -23.28 3.99
N CYS A 215 4.35 -22.41 3.20
CA CYS A 215 3.13 -22.76 2.48
C CYS A 215 3.43 -23.81 1.41
N TYR A 216 4.48 -23.60 0.61
CA TYR A 216 4.91 -24.58 -0.39
C TYR A 216 5.51 -25.86 0.23
N GLU A 217 6.24 -25.76 1.35
CA GLU A 217 6.78 -26.96 2.04
C GLU A 217 5.66 -27.88 2.52
N ARG A 218 4.54 -27.30 2.98
CA ARG A 218 3.46 -28.03 3.67
C ARG A 218 2.16 -28.16 2.87
N GLY A 219 2.11 -27.64 1.65
CA GLY A 219 0.89 -27.60 0.84
C GLY A 219 -0.25 -26.78 1.50
N LYS A 220 0.07 -25.69 2.21
CA LYS A 220 -0.94 -24.85 2.85
C LYS A 220 -1.47 -23.82 1.87
N GLY A 221 -2.66 -24.07 1.32
CA GLY A 221 -3.33 -23.17 0.37
C GLY A 221 -2.79 -23.25 -1.05
N THR A 222 -1.86 -24.17 -1.29
CA THR A 222 -1.21 -24.50 -2.56
C THR A 222 -0.83 -25.98 -2.52
N GLU A 223 -0.46 -26.56 -3.66
CA GLU A 223 0.23 -27.85 -3.69
C GLU A 223 1.64 -27.75 -3.08
N VAL A 224 2.17 -28.90 -2.62
CA VAL A 224 3.56 -29.00 -2.15
C VAL A 224 4.51 -28.74 -3.32
N ASP A 225 5.46 -27.82 -3.13
CA ASP A 225 6.48 -27.47 -4.12
C ASP A 225 7.81 -27.19 -3.41
N LEU A 226 8.66 -28.22 -3.30
CA LEU A 226 9.92 -28.11 -2.57
C LEU A 226 10.94 -27.19 -3.28
N VAL A 227 10.84 -27.02 -4.61
CA VAL A 227 11.70 -26.09 -5.37
C VAL A 227 11.35 -24.65 -4.97
N LYS A 228 10.07 -24.28 -4.99
CA LYS A 228 9.64 -22.95 -4.53
C LYS A 228 9.88 -22.74 -3.04
N ALA A 229 9.64 -23.76 -2.20
CA ALA A 229 9.95 -23.67 -0.78
C ALA A 229 11.44 -23.36 -0.55
N TYR A 230 12.34 -24.10 -1.22
CA TYR A 230 13.77 -23.89 -1.13
C TYR A 230 14.20 -22.51 -1.63
N LYS A 231 13.67 -22.07 -2.78
CA LYS A 231 13.88 -20.70 -3.29
C LYS A 231 13.56 -19.64 -2.24
N TYR A 232 12.36 -19.67 -1.66
CA TYR A 232 11.97 -18.64 -0.70
C TYR A 232 12.68 -18.76 0.66
N TYR A 233 13.12 -19.96 1.05
CA TYR A 233 14.02 -20.10 2.19
C TYR A 233 15.41 -19.51 1.90
N ASP A 234 15.94 -19.70 0.69
CA ASP A 234 17.19 -19.07 0.27
C ASP A 234 17.12 -17.55 0.30
N LEU A 235 16.06 -16.98 -0.27
CA LEU A 235 15.79 -15.54 -0.22
C LEU A 235 15.55 -15.00 1.20
N SER A 236 15.29 -15.87 2.18
CA SER A 236 15.16 -15.49 3.59
C SER A 236 16.51 -15.35 4.32
N GLY A 237 17.64 -15.62 3.64
CA GLY A 237 18.98 -15.50 4.20
C GLY A 237 19.21 -16.44 5.38
N THR A 238 19.80 -15.93 6.47
CA THR A 238 20.15 -16.73 7.66
C THR A 238 18.95 -17.43 8.29
N ALA A 239 17.76 -16.81 8.26
CA ALA A 239 16.53 -17.40 8.79
C ALA A 239 16.09 -18.67 8.03
N GLY A 240 16.53 -18.84 6.78
CA GLY A 240 16.18 -19.99 5.94
C GLY A 240 17.14 -21.18 6.05
N ILE A 241 18.32 -21.04 6.66
CA ILE A 241 19.39 -22.05 6.61
C ILE A 241 18.92 -23.42 7.10
N GLU A 242 18.34 -23.49 8.30
CA GLU A 242 17.86 -24.76 8.87
C GLU A 242 16.75 -25.39 8.03
N SER A 243 15.88 -24.55 7.45
CA SER A 243 14.78 -25.03 6.62
C SER A 243 15.27 -25.58 5.28
N LYS A 244 16.24 -24.92 4.64
CA LYS A 244 16.92 -25.44 3.44
C LYS A 244 17.60 -26.78 3.71
N GLN A 245 18.39 -26.88 4.79
CA GLN A 245 19.06 -28.13 5.18
C GLN A 245 18.07 -29.26 5.49
N ARG A 246 16.91 -28.93 6.06
CA ARG A 246 15.86 -29.91 6.34
C ARG A 246 15.23 -30.44 5.05
N ILE A 247 14.82 -29.56 4.14
CA ILE A 247 14.07 -29.99 2.95
C ILE A 247 14.98 -30.53 1.84
N SER A 248 16.26 -30.15 1.78
CA SER A 248 17.21 -30.67 0.78
C SER A 248 17.38 -32.18 0.85
N LYS A 249 17.22 -32.77 2.05
CA LYS A 249 17.23 -34.24 2.26
C LYS A 249 16.12 -34.98 1.50
N LYS A 250 15.11 -34.26 0.99
CA LYS A 250 13.97 -34.79 0.24
C LYS A 250 13.97 -34.35 -1.23
N MET A 251 15.03 -33.69 -1.69
CA MET A 251 15.13 -33.10 -3.03
C MET A 251 16.28 -33.75 -3.81
N THR A 252 16.17 -33.76 -5.14
CA THR A 252 17.30 -34.08 -6.02
C THR A 252 18.25 -32.89 -6.12
N GLN A 253 19.48 -33.12 -6.58
CA GLN A 253 20.42 -32.04 -6.85
C GLN A 253 19.86 -31.07 -7.90
N GLU A 254 19.25 -31.58 -8.97
CA GLU A 254 18.60 -30.77 -10.02
C GLU A 254 17.51 -29.83 -9.45
N GLN A 255 16.69 -30.32 -8.50
CA GLN A 255 15.69 -29.50 -7.84
C GLN A 255 16.29 -28.39 -6.97
N ILE A 256 17.42 -28.67 -6.30
CA ILE A 256 18.14 -27.69 -5.50
C ILE A 256 18.77 -26.63 -6.41
N ASP A 257 19.41 -27.06 -7.50
CA ASP A 257 20.06 -26.18 -8.47
C ASP A 257 19.02 -25.25 -9.14
N GLU A 258 17.85 -25.79 -9.51
CA GLU A 258 16.74 -25.01 -10.04
C GLU A 258 16.22 -23.98 -9.02
N ALA A 259 16.07 -24.37 -7.75
CA ALA A 259 15.63 -23.44 -6.70
C ALA A 259 16.63 -22.30 -6.47
N LEU A 260 17.94 -22.60 -6.49
CA LEU A 260 19.01 -21.62 -6.38
C LEU A 260 19.05 -20.70 -7.61
N ARG A 261 18.89 -21.25 -8.82
CA ARG A 261 18.78 -20.46 -10.06
C ARG A 261 17.62 -19.48 -10.01
N GLN A 262 16.44 -19.93 -9.55
CA GLN A 262 15.29 -19.05 -9.39
C GLN A 262 15.47 -18.00 -8.29
N SER A 263 16.22 -18.32 -7.24
CA SER A 263 16.56 -17.37 -6.16
C SER A 263 17.53 -16.30 -6.67
N GLN A 264 18.58 -16.70 -7.37
CA GLN A 264 19.56 -15.80 -7.96
C GLN A 264 18.92 -14.88 -9.01
N ALA A 265 18.10 -15.42 -9.90
CA ALA A 265 17.37 -14.60 -10.87
C ALA A 265 16.49 -13.53 -10.20
N TRP A 266 15.84 -13.87 -9.09
CA TRP A 266 15.07 -12.90 -8.31
C TRP A 266 15.98 -11.83 -7.67
N GLN A 267 17.14 -12.23 -7.12
CA GLN A 267 18.12 -11.32 -6.55
C GLN A 267 18.66 -10.30 -7.57
N GLU A 268 18.98 -10.77 -8.77
CA GLU A 268 19.43 -9.95 -9.90
C GLU A 268 18.32 -8.96 -10.34
N GLU A 269 17.09 -9.44 -10.53
CA GLU A 269 15.94 -8.61 -10.93
C GLU A 269 15.66 -7.47 -9.93
N HIS A 270 15.91 -7.69 -8.64
CA HIS A 270 15.60 -6.75 -7.56
C HIS A 270 16.82 -5.95 -7.08
N ASN A 271 18.00 -6.18 -7.69
CA ASN A 271 19.28 -5.61 -7.31
C ASN A 271 19.59 -5.79 -5.79
N ILE A 272 19.63 -7.06 -5.35
CA ILE A 272 19.90 -7.47 -3.96
C ILE A 272 20.84 -8.66 -3.97
N GLU A 273 21.80 -8.72 -3.05
CA GLU A 273 22.64 -9.90 -2.81
C GLU A 273 22.34 -10.54 -1.44
N ILE A 274 22.09 -11.85 -1.42
CA ILE A 274 21.73 -12.64 -0.25
C ILE A 274 22.73 -13.80 -0.09
N GLY A 275 23.80 -13.55 0.66
CA GLY A 275 24.82 -14.56 0.98
C GLY A 275 26.11 -13.88 1.46
N GLY A 276 26.75 -14.39 2.54
CA GLY A 276 28.01 -13.85 3.06
C GLY A 276 27.89 -12.83 4.21
N GLY A 277 27.31 -13.23 5.35
CA GLY A 277 27.47 -12.54 6.65
C GLY A 277 26.84 -11.15 6.82
N PHE A 278 26.74 -10.34 5.77
CA PHE A 278 26.10 -9.03 5.74
C PHE A 278 25.50 -8.81 4.35
N ILE A 279 24.30 -8.22 4.31
CA ILE A 279 23.62 -7.79 3.08
C ILE A 279 24.47 -6.71 2.43
N ARG A 280 24.95 -6.92 1.21
CA ARG A 280 25.68 -5.90 0.44
C ARG A 280 24.75 -5.33 -0.64
N ARG A 281 24.80 -4.01 -0.81
CA ARG A 281 24.25 -3.36 -2.00
C ARG A 281 25.18 -3.73 -3.16
N VAL A 282 24.61 -4.05 -4.32
CA VAL A 282 25.38 -4.08 -5.56
C VAL A 282 25.23 -2.68 -6.16
N ASP A 283 26.36 -1.96 -6.24
CA ASP A 283 26.47 -0.61 -6.79
C ASP A 283 26.20 -0.60 -8.30
#